data_AF-A0A973RIM3-F1
#
_entry.id   AF-A0A973RIM3-F1
#
_cell.length_a   1.000
_cell.length_b   1.000
_cell.length_c   1.000
_cell.angle_alpha   90.00
_cell.angle_beta   90.00
_cell.angle_gamma   90.00
#
_symmetry.space_group_name_H-M   'P 1'
#
loop_
_entity.id
_entity.type
_entity.pdbx_description
1 polymer ?
#
loop_
_entity_poly.entity_id
_entity_poly.type
_entity_poly.pdbx_seq_one_letter_code
_entity_poly.pdbx_strand_id
1 'polypeptide(L)' 'AGEWLAPAGTLLIETSKHQSRATAALLTGAGFEARIVRDAEIGGTVAIGRRRHSRR' A
#
# COMPACT_ATOMS: atom_id res chain seq x y z
N ALA A 1 11.71 4.84 -4.31
CA ALA A 1 10.45 5.08 -5.06
C ALA A 1 10.51 6.29 -5.98
N GLY A 2 11.31 7.34 -5.70
CA GLY A 2 11.40 8.54 -6.55
C GLY A 2 11.65 8.29 -8.04
N GLU A 3 12.43 7.26 -8.36
CA GLU A 3 12.82 6.89 -9.73
C GLU A 3 11.74 6.13 -10.54
N TRP A 4 10.76 5.53 -9.87
CA TRP A 4 9.82 4.59 -10.54
C TRP A 4 8.35 4.79 -10.14
N LEU A 5 8.09 5.52 -9.07
CA LEU A 5 6.74 5.86 -8.62
C LEU A 5 6.56 7.38 -8.69
N ALA A 6 5.59 7.80 -9.50
CA ALA A 6 5.24 9.20 -9.63
C ALA A 6 4.99 9.86 -8.26
N PRO A 7 5.18 11.19 -8.13
CA PRO A 7 5.03 11.90 -6.85
C PRO A 7 3.68 11.70 -6.14
N ALA A 8 2.60 11.47 -6.90
CA ALA A 8 1.25 11.14 -6.40
C ALA A 8 0.87 9.66 -6.61
N GLY A 9 1.85 8.81 -6.91
CA GLY A 9 1.64 7.41 -7.25
C GLY A 9 1.16 6.57 -6.07
N THR A 10 0.46 5.48 -6.42
CA THR A 10 -0.05 4.51 -5.47
C THR A 10 0.55 3.14 -5.78
N LEU A 11 1.03 2.44 -4.76
CA LEU A 11 1.47 1.06 -4.84
C LEU A 11 0.36 0.14 -4.32
N LEU A 12 0.04 -0.90 -5.08
CA LEU A 12 -0.91 -1.95 -4.69
C LEU A 12 -0.14 -3.25 -4.60
N ILE A 13 -0.26 -3.96 -3.47
CA ILE A 13 0.30 -5.28 -3.26
C ILE A 13 -0.84 -6.22 -2.88
N GLU A 14 -1.18 -7.12 -3.79
CA GLU A 14 -2.07 -8.25 -3.48
C GLU A 14 -1.34 -9.21 -2.54
N THR A 15 -2.03 -9.66 -1.51
CA THR A 15 -1.44 -10.40 -0.40
C THR A 15 -2.51 -11.17 0.36
N SER A 16 -2.14 -12.22 1.08
CA SER A 16 -3.12 -12.96 1.89
C SER A 16 -3.71 -12.11 3.03
N LYS A 17 -4.89 -12.52 3.53
CA LYS A 17 -5.50 -11.94 4.73
C LYS A 17 -4.54 -11.92 5.92
N HIS A 18 -3.77 -12.99 6.12
CA HIS A 18 -2.82 -13.14 7.22
C HIS A 18 -1.61 -12.19 7.09
N GLN A 19 -1.14 -11.95 5.86
CA GLN A 19 0.00 -11.10 5.59
C GLN A 19 -0.36 -9.60 5.50
N SER A 20 -1.60 -9.28 5.17
CA SER A 20 -2.05 -7.90 4.88
C SER A 20 -1.66 -6.85 5.93
N ARG A 21 -1.71 -7.19 7.23
CA ARG A 21 -1.31 -6.28 8.31
C ARG A 21 0.19 -6.01 8.30
N ALA A 22 1.01 -7.05 8.11
CA ALA A 22 2.47 -6.90 8.01
C ALA A 22 2.85 -6.11 6.74
N THR A 23 2.22 -6.40 5.60
CA THR A 23 2.45 -5.67 4.34
C THR A 23 2.11 -4.19 4.49
N ALA A 24 0.98 -3.85 5.11
CA ALA A 24 0.61 -2.45 5.38
C ALA A 24 1.58 -1.75 6.36
N ALA A 25 2.10 -2.47 7.36
CA ALA A 25 3.09 -1.94 8.27
C ALA A 25 4.41 -1.62 7.56
N LEU A 26 4.86 -2.49 6.64
CA LEU A 26 6.04 -2.24 5.79
C LEU A 26 5.85 -0.99 4.91
N LEU A 27 4.68 -0.83 4.29
CA LEU A 27 4.35 0.38 3.51
C LEU A 27 4.40 1.64 4.40
N THR A 28 3.82 1.57 5.60
CA THR A 28 3.83 2.69 6.54
C THR A 28 5.26 3.05 6.97
N GLY A 29 6.07 2.04 7.32
CA GLY A 29 7.49 2.21 7.68
C GLY A 29 8.34 2.76 6.53
N ALA A 30 7.98 2.46 5.29
CA ALA A 30 8.58 3.04 4.08
C ALA A 30 8.10 4.46 3.75
N GLY A 31 7.25 5.07 4.60
CA GLY A 31 6.81 6.45 4.46
C GLY A 31 5.52 6.65 3.66
N PHE A 32 4.82 5.58 3.30
CA PHE A 32 3.52 5.66 2.64
C PHE A 32 2.37 5.86 3.63
N GLU A 33 1.28 6.43 3.16
CA GLU A 33 -0.02 6.28 3.81
C GLU A 33 -0.62 4.92 3.38
N ALA A 34 -0.83 4.02 4.33
CA ALA A 34 -1.21 2.64 4.02
C ALA A 34 -2.63 2.30 4.50
N ARG A 35 -3.37 1.55 3.68
CA ARG A 35 -4.67 0.95 4.04
C ARG A 35 -4.80 -0.45 3.44
N ILE A 36 -5.64 -1.29 4.03
CA ILE A 36 -5.94 -2.63 3.54
C ILE A 36 -7.36 -2.62 2.96
N VAL A 37 -7.50 -3.13 1.74
CA VAL A 37 -8.80 -3.39 1.11
C VAL A 37 -8.98 -4.88 0.98
N ARG A 38 -10.20 -5.35 1.25
CA ARG A 38 -10.59 -6.74 1.06
C ARG A 38 -11.84 -6.77 0.23
N ASP A 39 -11.89 -7.75 -0.66
CA ASP A 39 -13.06 -8.05 -1.47
C ASP A 39 -13.45 -9.51 -1.22
N ALA A 40 -14.66 -9.71 -0.72
CA ALA A 40 -15.15 -11.03 -0.36
C ALA A 40 -15.65 -11.82 -1.58
N GLU A 41 -16.11 -11.13 -2.63
CA GLU A 41 -16.65 -11.75 -3.84
C GLU A 41 -15.54 -12.46 -4.61
N ILE A 42 -14.40 -11.78 -4.79
CA ILE A 42 -13.23 -12.33 -5.48
C ILE A 42 -12.20 -12.96 -4.52
N GLY A 43 -12.45 -12.90 -3.21
CA GLY A 43 -11.52 -13.40 -2.19
C GLY A 43 -10.20 -12.63 -2.07
N GLY A 44 -10.11 -11.44 -2.67
CA GLY A 44 -8.90 -10.64 -2.79
C GLY A 44 -8.56 -9.86 -1.51
N THR A 45 -7.27 -9.65 -1.27
CA THR A 45 -6.80 -8.73 -0.22
C THR A 45 -5.61 -7.93 -0.75
N VAL A 46 -5.69 -6.61 -0.63
CA VAL A 46 -4.68 -5.69 -1.18
C VAL A 46 -4.26 -4.73 -0.08
N ALA A 47 -2.94 -4.59 0.12
CA ALA A 47 -2.37 -3.47 0.85
C ALA A 47 -2.06 -2.34 -0.14
N ILE A 48 -2.59 -1.16 0.13
CA ILE A 48 -2.48 0.02 -0.71
C ILE A 48 -1.60 1.03 0.00
N GLY A 49 -0.53 1.48 -0.63
CA GLY A 49 0.36 2.54 -0.14
C GLY A 49 0.33 3.75 -1.06
N ARG A 50 -0.12 4.91 -0.56
CA ARG A 50 -0.07 6.18 -1.29
C ARG A 50 1.17 6.97 -0.89
N ARG A 51 1.94 7.43 -1.88
CA ARG A 51 3.10 8.28 -1.60
C ARG A 51 2.60 9.60 -1.01
N ARG A 52 3.07 9.95 0.19
CA ARG A 52 2.82 11.27 0.75
C ARG A 52 3.53 12.31 -0.12
N HIS A 53 2.83 13.38 -0.46
CA HIS A 53 3.48 14.54 -1.06
C HIS A 53 4.51 15.03 -0.03
N SER A 54 5.77 15.17 -0.44
CA SER A 54 6.72 15.94 0.34
C SER A 54 6.19 17.37 0.36
N ARG A 55 5.67 17.83 1.50
CA ARG A 55 5.46 19.26 1.72
C ARG A 55 6.83 19.91 1.57
N ARG A 56 6.96 20.78 0.57
CA ARG A 56 8.05 21.75 0.53
C ARG A 56 7.94 22.66 1.75
#